data_AF-A0A2N9MSW6-F1
#
_entry.id   AF-A0A2N9MSW6-F1
#
_cell.length_a   1.000
_cell.length_b   1.000
_cell.length_c   1.000
_cell.angle_alpha   90.00
_cell.angle_beta   90.00
_cell.angle_gamma   90.00
#
_symmetry.space_group_name_H-M   'P 1'
#
loop_
_entity.id
_entity.type
_entity.pdbx_description
1 polymer ?
#
loop_
_entity_poly.entity_id
_entity_poly.type
_entity_poly.pdbx_seq_one_letter_code
_entity_poly.pdbx_strand_id
1 'polypeptide(L)'
;MRTAVLVWCGIVLAAVAQVESVRLVCSFQTPAEVQGIKATGASARRVAAHATEGRYALEVRFEAVEESRIDIPVREGDWRGYGSVALDATNACDDPVLFSVEVRDQAGAGTVGRTWWELAPGEKASFALSLNAPPPMQMGMQGEPPVGDFRILRADHQPVDLARIAAVRISMSKLPGPRTVVFDNFRLGPAVSYEKIVDRFGQYTRADWPGKLNREADLKSQLAEEQAELKAQPAMPDRDEYGGWAAGPRLEANGYFHTVKRDGKWWLVTPSGHLFFSLGLDSVNATEGGTVVEGREQMFEWLPGEGDPLAAHYQAPGGRGLVGAGSMQPPRRAFSFYTANLERKYGKDWYASWQAMTVARLSTWGFNTVGNWSDRRLYDLKKVPYVGTLSVRGCRAKMRNS
;
A
#
# COMPACT_ATOMS: atom_id res chain seq x y z
N MET A 1 -41.98 10.36 63.77
CA MET A 1 -41.06 11.34 63.15
C MET A 1 -39.78 10.63 62.75
N ARG A 2 -39.65 10.28 61.47
CA ARG A 2 -38.39 10.01 60.75
C ARG A 2 -38.75 10.04 59.26
N THR A 3 -38.60 11.21 58.67
CA THR A 3 -38.91 11.48 57.26
C THR A 3 -37.69 11.06 56.43
N ALA A 4 -37.82 10.00 55.64
CA ALA A 4 -36.81 9.61 54.66
C ALA A 4 -37.13 10.33 53.34
N VAL A 5 -36.24 11.24 52.93
CA VAL A 5 -36.29 11.93 51.65
C VAL A 5 -35.67 11.01 50.60
N LEU A 6 -36.51 10.52 49.68
CA LEU A 6 -36.07 9.83 48.47
C LEU A 6 -35.64 10.89 47.44
N VAL A 7 -34.33 11.00 47.23
CA VAL A 7 -33.74 11.79 46.14
C VAL A 7 -33.83 10.98 44.86
N TRP A 8 -34.68 11.42 43.94
CA TRP A 8 -34.80 10.85 42.60
C TRP A 8 -33.75 11.51 41.72
N CYS A 9 -32.58 10.86 41.54
CA CYS A 9 -31.61 11.27 40.54
C CYS A 9 -32.16 10.94 39.15
N GLY A 10 -32.67 11.95 38.45
CA GLY A 10 -33.01 11.85 37.03
C GLY A 10 -31.76 11.58 36.21
N ILE A 11 -31.66 10.38 35.64
CA ILE A 11 -30.70 10.07 34.59
C ILE A 11 -31.17 10.84 33.34
N VAL A 12 -30.49 11.94 33.02
CA VAL A 12 -30.59 12.58 31.71
C VAL A 12 -29.87 11.64 30.73
N LEU A 13 -30.64 10.76 30.08
CA LEU A 13 -30.22 10.08 28.87
C LEU A 13 -30.01 11.14 27.79
N ALA A 14 -28.79 11.64 27.67
CA ALA A 14 -28.36 12.30 26.46
C ALA A 14 -28.42 11.25 25.35
N ALA A 15 -29.46 11.33 24.51
CA ALA A 15 -29.48 10.64 23.24
C ALA A 15 -28.27 11.14 22.43
N VAL A 16 -27.17 10.39 22.48
CA VAL A 16 -26.10 10.53 21.50
C VAL A 16 -26.73 10.11 20.19
N ALA A 17 -27.17 11.08 19.39
CA ALA A 17 -27.59 10.82 18.03
C ALA A 17 -26.44 10.04 17.36
N GLN A 18 -26.70 8.79 17.00
CA GLN A 18 -25.81 8.04 16.13
C GLN A 18 -25.71 8.85 14.84
N VAL A 19 -24.56 9.49 14.61
CA VAL A 19 -24.27 10.10 13.32
C VAL A 19 -24.36 8.96 12.31
N GLU A 20 -25.22 9.10 11.31
CA GLU A 20 -25.24 8.18 10.17
C GLU A 20 -23.80 8.05 9.66
N SER A 21 -23.29 6.82 9.58
CA SER A 21 -21.89 6.59 9.16
C SER A 21 -21.64 7.02 7.71
N VAL A 22 -22.71 7.23 6.94
CA VAL A 22 -22.70 7.64 5.54
C VAL A 22 -23.84 8.64 5.29
N ARG A 23 -23.56 9.73 4.56
CA ARG A 23 -24.59 10.68 4.10
C ARG A 23 -24.43 10.98 2.63
N LEU A 24 -25.49 10.80 1.84
CA LEU A 24 -25.47 11.16 0.42
C LEU A 24 -25.39 12.70 0.26
N VAL A 25 -24.46 13.16 -0.56
CA VAL A 25 -24.29 14.57 -0.93
C VAL A 25 -25.00 14.85 -2.27
N CYS A 26 -24.78 13.98 -3.26
CA CYS A 26 -25.42 14.06 -4.57
C CYS A 26 -25.29 12.73 -5.34
N SER A 27 -26.36 12.32 -6.03
CA SER A 27 -26.36 11.16 -6.95
C SER A 27 -26.95 11.49 -8.32
N PHE A 28 -27.06 12.78 -8.66
CA PHE A 28 -27.42 13.27 -10.00
C PHE A 28 -28.75 12.75 -10.56
N GLN A 29 -29.71 12.41 -9.69
CA GLN A 29 -31.00 11.87 -10.08
C GLN A 29 -31.93 12.92 -10.69
N THR A 30 -31.68 14.21 -10.42
CA THR A 30 -32.51 15.34 -10.88
C THR A 30 -31.74 16.25 -11.85
N PRO A 31 -32.42 16.93 -12.81
CA PRO A 31 -31.74 17.88 -13.70
C PRO A 31 -31.08 19.04 -12.95
N ALA A 32 -31.68 19.46 -11.82
CA ALA A 32 -31.21 20.57 -11.01
C ALA A 32 -29.84 20.31 -10.35
N GLU A 33 -29.50 19.05 -10.08
CA GLU A 33 -28.18 18.67 -9.55
C GLU A 33 -27.07 18.83 -10.60
N VAL A 34 -27.39 18.61 -11.88
CA VAL A 34 -26.41 18.73 -12.98
C VAL A 34 -26.32 20.17 -13.49
N GLN A 35 -27.42 20.92 -13.52
CA GLN A 35 -27.45 22.31 -13.99
C GLN A 35 -26.56 23.26 -13.17
N GLY A 36 -26.28 22.96 -11.90
CA GLY A 36 -25.41 23.76 -11.04
C GLY A 36 -23.91 23.55 -11.26
N ILE A 37 -23.52 22.53 -12.04
CA ILE A 37 -22.12 22.16 -12.24
C ILE A 37 -21.47 23.15 -13.20
N LYS A 38 -20.37 23.77 -12.75
CA LYS A 38 -19.55 24.61 -13.62
C LYS A 38 -18.46 23.76 -14.26
N ALA A 39 -18.22 23.94 -15.55
CA ALA A 39 -17.20 23.20 -16.27
C ALA A 39 -16.19 24.16 -16.92
N THR A 40 -14.91 23.76 -16.97
CA THR A 40 -13.85 24.47 -17.69
C THR A 40 -13.05 23.42 -18.44
N GLY A 41 -12.98 23.52 -19.77
CA GLY A 41 -12.36 22.47 -20.59
C GLY A 41 -13.06 21.11 -20.45
N ALA A 42 -14.33 21.08 -20.07
CA ALA A 42 -15.11 19.87 -19.88
C ALA A 42 -16.59 20.12 -20.21
N SER A 43 -17.34 19.04 -20.42
CA SER A 43 -18.79 19.06 -20.52
C SER A 43 -19.37 18.00 -19.59
N ALA A 44 -20.49 18.29 -18.94
CA ALA A 44 -21.15 17.40 -18.01
C ALA A 44 -22.62 17.21 -18.42
N ARG A 45 -23.09 15.97 -18.40
CA ARG A 45 -24.49 15.65 -18.71
C ARG A 45 -24.98 14.49 -17.86
N ARG A 46 -26.29 14.47 -17.63
CA ARG A 46 -26.95 13.36 -16.95
C ARG A 46 -27.18 12.21 -17.92
N VAL A 47 -26.81 10.99 -17.52
CA VAL A 47 -26.98 9.77 -18.33
C VAL A 47 -27.60 8.65 -17.49
N ALA A 48 -28.25 7.68 -18.12
CA ALA A 48 -28.73 6.47 -17.45
C ALA A 48 -27.69 5.33 -17.44
N ALA A 49 -26.70 5.40 -18.35
CA ALA A 49 -25.65 4.41 -18.43
C ALA A 49 -24.73 4.49 -17.20
N HIS A 50 -24.26 3.33 -16.74
CA HIS A 50 -23.28 3.16 -15.65
C HIS A 50 -23.69 3.66 -14.26
N ALA A 51 -24.91 4.15 -14.06
CA ALA A 51 -25.44 4.47 -12.73
C ALA A 51 -25.20 3.32 -11.75
N THR A 52 -24.63 3.64 -10.60
CA THR A 52 -24.35 2.68 -9.52
C THR A 52 -25.50 2.60 -8.54
N GLU A 53 -26.25 3.69 -8.39
CA GLU A 53 -27.49 3.73 -7.62
C GLU A 53 -28.54 4.57 -8.34
N GLY A 54 -29.82 4.23 -8.16
CA GLY A 54 -30.90 4.93 -8.83
C GLY A 54 -30.89 4.75 -10.36
N ARG A 55 -31.31 5.79 -11.08
CA ARG A 55 -31.54 5.73 -12.54
C ARG A 55 -30.53 6.53 -13.35
N TYR A 56 -29.94 7.56 -12.76
CA TYR A 56 -29.07 8.48 -13.47
C TYR A 56 -27.73 8.67 -12.77
N ALA A 57 -26.72 9.05 -13.54
CA ALA A 57 -25.39 9.43 -13.08
C ALA A 57 -24.86 10.63 -13.89
N LEU A 58 -23.70 11.14 -13.52
CA LEU A 58 -23.03 12.25 -14.19
C LEU A 58 -21.96 11.75 -15.16
N GLU A 59 -22.19 11.84 -16.45
CA GLU A 59 -21.14 11.67 -17.44
C GLU A 59 -20.40 12.99 -17.64
N VAL A 60 -19.07 12.95 -17.52
CA VAL A 60 -18.20 14.10 -17.74
C VAL A 60 -17.21 13.75 -18.83
N ARG A 61 -17.16 14.59 -19.86
CA ARG A 61 -16.12 14.58 -20.88
C ARG A 61 -15.12 15.69 -20.57
N PHE A 62 -13.89 15.31 -20.27
CA PHE A 62 -12.75 16.20 -20.07
C PHE A 62 -12.00 16.35 -21.40
N GLU A 63 -11.79 17.59 -21.85
CA GLU A 63 -11.05 17.87 -23.07
C GLU A 63 -9.53 17.91 -22.83
N ALA A 64 -8.76 17.68 -23.89
CA ALA A 64 -7.30 17.71 -23.90
C ALA A 64 -6.76 19.15 -23.87
N VAL A 65 -6.89 19.79 -22.72
CA VAL A 65 -6.38 21.13 -22.41
C VAL A 65 -5.45 21.08 -21.19
N GLU A 66 -4.80 22.21 -20.86
CA GLU A 66 -3.85 22.28 -19.72
C GLU A 66 -4.47 21.78 -18.41
N GLU A 67 -5.68 22.24 -18.10
CA GLU A 67 -6.51 21.73 -17.02
C GLU A 67 -7.98 21.70 -17.48
N SER A 68 -8.59 20.53 -17.35
CA SER A 68 -10.02 20.32 -17.57
C SER A 68 -10.67 19.91 -16.23
N ARG A 69 -11.79 20.55 -15.88
CA ARG A 69 -12.41 20.39 -14.56
C ARG A 69 -13.90 20.62 -14.54
N ILE A 70 -14.54 20.03 -13.54
CA ILE A 70 -15.90 20.37 -13.11
C ILE A 70 -15.91 20.78 -11.64
N ASP A 71 -16.76 21.74 -11.29
CA ASP A 71 -17.02 22.20 -9.93
C ASP A 71 -18.49 21.89 -9.59
N ILE A 72 -18.69 20.93 -8.69
CA ILE A 72 -20.00 20.48 -8.20
C ILE A 72 -20.33 21.28 -6.93
N PRO A 73 -21.37 22.14 -6.94
CA PRO A 73 -21.72 22.93 -5.77
C PRO A 73 -22.30 22.05 -4.66
N VAL A 74 -21.89 22.31 -3.42
CA VAL A 74 -22.42 21.63 -2.23
C VAL A 74 -23.53 22.49 -1.63
N ARG A 75 -24.75 21.93 -1.53
CA ARG A 75 -25.92 22.62 -0.95
C ARG A 75 -25.92 22.61 0.57
N GLU A 76 -25.58 21.46 1.16
CA GLU A 76 -25.46 21.27 2.60
C GLU A 76 -23.97 21.21 2.98
N GLY A 77 -23.41 22.37 3.31
CA GLY A 77 -21.97 22.53 3.55
C GLY A 77 -21.46 22.11 4.94
N ASP A 78 -22.34 21.75 5.87
CA ASP A 78 -21.94 21.28 7.19
C ASP A 78 -21.64 19.78 7.17
N TRP A 79 -20.35 19.45 7.05
CA TRP A 79 -19.77 18.11 6.95
C TRP A 79 -19.08 17.70 8.26
N ARG A 80 -19.28 18.45 9.35
CA ARG A 80 -18.76 18.04 10.67
C ARG A 80 -19.34 16.69 11.07
N GLY A 81 -18.51 15.85 11.69
CA GLY A 81 -18.86 14.48 12.08
C GLY A 81 -18.51 13.42 11.02
N TYR A 82 -18.18 13.82 9.79
CA TYR A 82 -17.67 12.93 8.74
C TYR A 82 -16.17 13.13 8.56
N GLY A 83 -15.49 12.08 8.10
CA GLY A 83 -14.03 12.10 7.92
C GLY A 83 -13.55 11.73 6.52
N SER A 84 -14.47 11.53 5.59
CA SER A 84 -14.16 11.33 4.18
C SER A 84 -15.31 11.80 3.28
N VAL A 85 -14.98 12.07 2.02
CA VAL A 85 -15.94 12.12 0.92
C VAL A 85 -15.57 11.03 -0.09
N ALA A 86 -16.56 10.30 -0.57
CA ALA A 86 -16.41 9.22 -1.51
C ALA A 86 -17.30 9.41 -2.74
N LEU A 87 -16.91 8.78 -3.84
CA LEU A 87 -17.65 8.79 -5.10
C LEU A 87 -17.39 7.49 -5.88
N ASP A 88 -18.33 7.12 -6.71
CA ASP A 88 -18.18 6.02 -7.66
C ASP A 88 -17.75 6.58 -9.02
N ALA A 89 -16.82 5.91 -9.69
CA ALA A 89 -16.36 6.30 -11.02
C ALA A 89 -16.31 5.09 -11.96
N THR A 90 -16.76 5.28 -13.20
CA THR A 90 -16.65 4.31 -14.29
C THR A 90 -15.91 4.95 -15.45
N ASN A 91 -14.83 4.32 -15.90
CA ASN A 91 -14.14 4.76 -17.10
C ASN A 91 -14.96 4.37 -18.33
N ALA A 92 -15.48 5.36 -19.05
CA ALA A 92 -16.33 5.18 -20.23
C ALA A 92 -15.57 5.47 -21.54
N CYS A 93 -14.23 5.46 -21.51
CA CYS A 93 -13.39 5.56 -22.70
C CYS A 93 -12.42 4.37 -22.82
N ASP A 94 -11.79 4.25 -23.97
CA ASP A 94 -10.88 3.14 -24.32
C ASP A 94 -9.45 3.34 -23.80
N ASP A 95 -9.18 4.47 -23.15
CA ASP A 95 -7.89 4.82 -22.58
C ASP A 95 -7.94 4.77 -21.04
N PRO A 96 -6.82 4.48 -20.36
CA PRO A 96 -6.74 4.62 -18.92
C PRO A 96 -6.96 6.07 -18.45
N VAL A 97 -7.54 6.19 -17.25
CA VAL A 97 -7.88 7.48 -16.66
C VAL A 97 -7.24 7.66 -15.29
N LEU A 98 -6.65 8.85 -15.08
CA LEU A 98 -6.31 9.39 -13.76
C LEU A 98 -7.06 10.71 -13.57
N PHE A 99 -7.58 10.93 -12.37
CA PHE A 99 -8.22 12.18 -11.97
C PHE A 99 -7.83 12.60 -10.55
N SER A 100 -8.08 13.87 -10.27
CA SER A 100 -7.99 14.47 -8.94
C SER A 100 -9.37 14.85 -8.44
N VAL A 101 -9.56 14.80 -7.13
CA VAL A 101 -10.75 15.29 -6.42
C VAL A 101 -10.28 16.35 -5.43
N GLU A 102 -10.91 17.52 -5.44
CA GLU A 102 -10.67 18.60 -4.48
C GLU A 102 -11.96 18.87 -3.69
N VAL A 103 -11.83 19.03 -2.38
CA VAL A 103 -12.89 19.59 -1.53
C VAL A 103 -12.48 20.98 -1.12
N ARG A 104 -13.36 21.96 -1.31
CA ARG A 104 -13.09 23.37 -0.99
C ARG A 104 -14.16 23.95 -0.07
N ASP A 105 -13.73 24.70 0.93
CA ASP A 105 -14.62 25.48 1.79
C ASP A 105 -14.98 26.86 1.21
N GLN A 106 -15.90 27.54 1.88
CA GLN A 106 -16.38 28.88 1.50
C GLN A 106 -15.31 29.97 1.69
N ALA A 107 -14.26 29.72 2.48
CA ALA A 107 -13.13 30.64 2.66
C ALA A 107 -12.06 30.45 1.57
N GLY A 108 -12.16 29.39 0.77
CA GLY A 108 -11.26 29.07 -0.34
C GLY A 108 -10.13 28.11 0.02
N ALA A 109 -10.05 27.62 1.26
CA ALA A 109 -9.12 26.55 1.60
C ALA A 109 -9.67 25.21 1.08
N GLY A 110 -8.78 24.27 0.78
CA GLY A 110 -9.18 22.98 0.23
C GLY A 110 -8.09 21.92 0.34
N THR A 111 -8.52 20.68 0.17
CA THR A 111 -7.70 19.47 0.17
C THR A 111 -7.87 18.73 -1.14
N VAL A 112 -6.76 18.27 -1.73
CA VAL A 112 -6.75 17.53 -3.00
C VAL A 112 -6.32 16.09 -2.79
N GLY A 113 -7.10 15.16 -3.32
CA GLY A 113 -6.77 13.75 -3.48
C GLY A 113 -6.51 13.38 -4.94
N ARG A 114 -5.50 12.55 -5.21
CA ARG A 114 -5.21 12.04 -6.57
C ARG A 114 -5.27 10.53 -6.65
N THR A 115 -5.79 10.02 -7.76
CA THR A 115 -5.71 8.60 -8.09
C THR A 115 -4.24 8.15 -8.20
N TRP A 116 -3.92 7.01 -7.58
CA TRP A 116 -2.58 6.44 -7.61
C TRP A 116 -2.36 5.49 -8.79
N TRP A 117 -3.41 4.74 -9.12
CA TRP A 117 -3.45 3.83 -10.25
C TRP A 117 -4.49 4.30 -11.25
N GLU A 118 -4.21 4.00 -12.51
CA GLU A 118 -5.13 4.24 -13.60
C GLU A 118 -6.41 3.42 -13.41
N LEU A 119 -7.55 4.05 -13.72
CA LEU A 119 -8.80 3.35 -13.93
C LEU A 119 -8.81 2.83 -15.37
N ALA A 120 -8.74 1.51 -15.55
CA ALA A 120 -8.67 0.86 -16.86
C ALA A 120 -9.96 1.07 -17.67
N PRO A 121 -9.93 0.90 -19.01
CA PRO A 121 -11.14 1.00 -19.85
C PRO A 121 -12.28 0.12 -19.36
N GLY A 122 -13.47 0.70 -19.20
CA GLY A 122 -14.67 0.01 -18.70
C GLY A 122 -14.65 -0.31 -17.20
N GLU A 123 -13.55 -0.05 -16.49
CA GLU A 123 -13.44 -0.35 -15.07
C GLU A 123 -14.34 0.56 -14.24
N LYS A 124 -14.98 -0.02 -13.22
CA LYS A 124 -15.77 0.66 -12.20
C LYS A 124 -15.10 0.50 -10.84
N ALA A 125 -14.93 1.61 -10.12
CA ALA A 125 -14.38 1.59 -8.78
C ALA A 125 -14.96 2.74 -7.94
N SER A 126 -14.94 2.57 -6.62
CA SER A 126 -15.29 3.61 -5.66
C SER A 126 -14.02 4.21 -5.07
N PHE A 127 -14.00 5.53 -4.94
CA PHE A 127 -12.86 6.31 -4.48
C PHE A 127 -13.23 7.11 -3.24
N ALA A 128 -12.28 7.31 -2.32
CA ALA A 128 -12.48 8.17 -1.17
C ALA A 128 -11.30 9.12 -0.94
N LEU A 129 -11.62 10.37 -0.57
CA LEU A 129 -10.69 11.39 -0.10
C LEU A 129 -10.91 11.59 1.39
N SER A 130 -9.86 11.41 2.19
CA SER A 130 -9.89 11.69 3.62
C SER A 130 -9.97 13.19 3.88
N LEU A 131 -10.70 13.56 4.94
CA LEU A 131 -10.94 14.93 5.34
C LEU A 131 -10.30 15.17 6.71
N ASN A 132 -9.33 16.07 6.77
CA ASN A 132 -8.59 16.42 7.99
C ASN A 132 -7.97 15.21 8.74
N ALA A 133 -7.65 14.12 8.02
CA ALA A 133 -7.01 12.94 8.59
C ALA A 133 -5.51 13.17 8.86
N PRO A 134 -4.93 12.56 9.92
CA PRO A 134 -3.49 12.60 10.15
C PRO A 134 -2.71 12.07 8.94
N PRO A 135 -1.69 12.81 8.45
CA PRO A 135 -0.91 12.36 7.30
C PRO A 135 -0.27 10.99 7.55
N PRO A 136 -0.32 10.05 6.60
CA PRO A 136 0.18 8.68 6.79
C PRO A 136 1.68 8.68 7.10
N MET A 137 2.42 9.64 6.57
CA MET A 137 3.84 9.87 6.85
C MET A 137 4.11 10.13 8.34
N GLN A 138 3.25 10.89 9.02
CA GLN A 138 3.34 11.10 10.48
C GLN A 138 2.98 9.84 11.26
N MET A 139 2.14 9.00 10.67
CA MET A 139 1.78 7.67 11.17
C MET A 139 2.81 6.61 10.76
N GLY A 140 3.94 6.98 10.13
CA GLY A 140 5.01 6.07 9.69
C GLY A 140 4.58 5.10 8.58
N MET A 141 3.68 5.53 7.71
CA MET A 141 3.15 4.82 6.55
C MET A 141 3.33 5.67 5.28
N GLN A 142 3.40 5.02 4.12
CA GLN A 142 3.48 5.73 2.82
C GLN A 142 2.09 6.12 2.28
N GLY A 143 1.05 5.43 2.72
CA GLY A 143 -0.34 5.67 2.36
C GLY A 143 -1.26 5.40 3.54
N GLU A 144 -2.50 5.88 3.44
CA GLU A 144 -3.54 5.65 4.44
C GLU A 144 -4.06 4.20 4.37
N PRO A 145 -4.54 3.61 5.48
CA PRO A 145 -5.32 2.39 5.41
C PRO A 145 -6.62 2.66 4.64
N PRO A 146 -7.14 1.67 3.88
CA PRO A 146 -8.40 1.84 3.18
C PRO A 146 -9.56 2.08 4.15
N VAL A 147 -10.56 2.81 3.64
CA VAL A 147 -11.88 2.97 4.25
C VAL A 147 -12.76 2.01 3.48
N GLY A 148 -13.34 0.99 4.12
CA GLY A 148 -14.14 -0.04 3.41
C GLY A 148 -13.43 -0.59 2.17
N ASP A 149 -14.20 -0.73 1.08
CA ASP A 149 -13.70 -1.19 -0.23
C ASP A 149 -13.25 -0.02 -1.15
N PHE A 150 -13.07 1.19 -0.59
CA PHE A 150 -12.72 2.37 -1.37
C PHE A 150 -11.23 2.39 -1.74
N ARG A 151 -10.95 2.78 -2.98
CA ARG A 151 -9.60 3.23 -3.39
C ARG A 151 -9.33 4.60 -2.78
N ILE A 152 -8.40 4.67 -1.84
CA ILE A 152 -8.03 5.93 -1.22
C ILE A 152 -7.25 6.80 -2.20
N LEU A 153 -7.70 8.04 -2.35
CA LEU A 153 -7.00 9.07 -3.10
C LEU A 153 -5.84 9.60 -2.27
N ARG A 154 -4.69 9.84 -2.92
CA ARG A 154 -3.52 10.41 -2.25
C ARG A 154 -3.79 11.88 -1.91
N ALA A 155 -4.19 12.13 -0.68
CA ALA A 155 -4.46 13.46 -0.16
C ALA A 155 -3.16 14.27 0.02
N ASP A 156 -3.25 15.59 -0.14
CA ASP A 156 -2.22 16.54 0.30
C ASP A 156 -2.34 16.91 1.80
N HIS A 157 -3.41 16.45 2.45
CA HIS A 157 -3.75 16.64 3.86
C HIS A 157 -3.80 18.10 4.29
N GLN A 158 -4.15 19.01 3.38
CA GLN A 158 -4.43 20.39 3.77
C GLN A 158 -5.71 20.46 4.61
N PRO A 159 -5.75 21.29 5.66
CA PRO A 159 -6.95 21.45 6.46
C PRO A 159 -8.05 22.17 5.68
N VAL A 160 -9.30 21.77 5.91
CA VAL A 160 -10.49 22.40 5.34
C VAL A 160 -11.56 22.64 6.42
N ASP A 161 -12.28 23.76 6.35
CA ASP A 161 -13.39 24.04 7.27
C ASP A 161 -14.63 23.21 6.92
N LEU A 162 -14.77 22.08 7.62
CA LEU A 162 -15.90 21.15 7.45
C LEU A 162 -17.26 21.76 7.82
N ALA A 163 -17.33 22.90 8.52
CA ALA A 163 -18.63 23.54 8.80
C ALA A 163 -19.21 24.27 7.58
N ARG A 164 -18.37 24.56 6.57
CA ARG A 164 -18.69 25.48 5.47
C ARG A 164 -18.12 25.02 4.14
N ILE A 165 -18.38 23.78 3.75
CA ILE A 165 -17.98 23.27 2.44
C ILE A 165 -18.78 23.95 1.32
N ALA A 166 -18.08 24.36 0.27
CA ALA A 166 -18.65 25.09 -0.87
C ALA A 166 -18.82 24.21 -2.10
N ALA A 167 -17.82 23.37 -2.41
CA ALA A 167 -17.82 22.59 -3.65
C ALA A 167 -16.91 21.36 -3.56
N VAL A 168 -17.22 20.39 -4.42
CA VAL A 168 -16.31 19.31 -4.80
C VAL A 168 -15.90 19.52 -6.25
N ARG A 169 -14.60 19.50 -6.53
CA ARG A 169 -14.06 19.60 -7.89
C ARG A 169 -13.46 18.29 -8.33
N ILE A 170 -13.68 17.94 -9.58
CA ILE A 170 -12.93 16.86 -10.26
C ILE A 170 -12.14 17.48 -11.40
N SER A 171 -10.87 17.14 -11.50
CA SER A 171 -9.98 17.67 -12.53
C SER A 171 -9.01 16.64 -13.10
N MET A 172 -8.60 16.93 -14.33
CA MET A 172 -7.52 16.26 -15.05
C MET A 172 -6.63 17.33 -15.68
N SER A 173 -5.33 17.06 -15.77
CA SER A 173 -4.36 18.00 -16.35
C SER A 173 -3.53 17.31 -17.41
N LYS A 174 -3.15 18.04 -18.45
CA LYS A 174 -2.22 17.59 -19.50
C LYS A 174 -2.63 16.26 -20.13
N LEU A 175 -3.92 16.14 -20.45
CA LEU A 175 -4.45 14.94 -21.08
C LEU A 175 -3.90 14.80 -22.52
N PRO A 176 -3.44 13.60 -22.94
CA PRO A 176 -2.98 13.37 -24.31
C PRO A 176 -4.15 13.33 -25.33
N GLY A 177 -5.36 13.11 -24.82
CA GLY A 177 -6.61 13.08 -25.58
C GLY A 177 -7.79 13.21 -24.62
N PRO A 178 -9.00 13.50 -25.12
CA PRO A 178 -10.17 13.64 -24.28
C PRO A 178 -10.46 12.35 -23.50
N ARG A 179 -11.04 12.48 -22.31
CA ARG A 179 -11.42 11.36 -21.44
C ARG A 179 -12.87 11.50 -21.02
N THR A 180 -13.61 10.40 -21.00
CA THR A 180 -15.00 10.38 -20.56
C THR A 180 -15.14 9.44 -19.37
N VAL A 181 -15.67 9.96 -18.27
CA VAL A 181 -15.86 9.23 -17.01
C VAL A 181 -17.28 9.47 -16.53
N VAL A 182 -17.92 8.41 -16.05
CA VAL A 182 -19.22 8.52 -15.37
C VAL A 182 -18.97 8.51 -13.87
N PHE A 183 -19.41 9.55 -13.18
CA PHE A 183 -19.36 9.67 -11.73
C PHE A 183 -20.75 9.56 -11.11
N ASP A 184 -20.82 8.97 -9.92
CA ASP A 184 -22.07 8.78 -9.20
C ASP A 184 -21.84 8.71 -7.68
N ASN A 185 -22.92 8.78 -6.90
CA ASN A 185 -22.95 8.52 -5.45
C ASN A 185 -21.91 9.29 -4.62
N PHE A 186 -21.88 10.62 -4.77
CA PHE A 186 -21.06 11.46 -3.90
C PHE A 186 -21.63 11.40 -2.50
N ARG A 187 -20.85 10.90 -1.55
CA ARG A 187 -21.30 10.60 -0.20
C ARG A 187 -20.21 10.88 0.82
N LEU A 188 -20.60 11.36 1.99
CA LEU A 188 -19.73 11.46 3.14
C LEU A 188 -19.63 10.12 3.83
N GLY A 189 -18.48 9.87 4.45
CA GLY A 189 -18.19 8.63 5.12
C GLY A 189 -17.37 8.81 6.39
N PRO A 190 -17.00 7.69 7.05
CA PRO A 190 -16.22 7.72 8.27
C PRO A 190 -14.79 8.22 8.02
N ALA A 191 -14.12 8.60 9.10
CA ALA A 191 -12.69 8.93 9.06
C ALA A 191 -11.83 7.69 8.79
N VAL A 192 -10.66 7.92 8.18
CA VAL A 192 -9.58 6.94 8.15
C VAL A 192 -9.18 6.63 9.60
N SER A 193 -9.21 5.36 9.97
CA SER A 193 -8.75 4.89 11.27
C SER A 193 -7.48 4.07 11.14
N TYR A 194 -6.47 4.44 11.92
CA TYR A 194 -5.23 3.68 12.07
C TYR A 194 -5.29 2.66 13.22
N GLU A 195 -6.40 2.59 13.96
CA GLU A 195 -6.50 1.69 15.10
C GLU A 195 -6.60 0.23 14.66
N LYS A 196 -5.80 -0.62 15.30
CA LYS A 196 -5.84 -2.08 15.15
C LYS A 196 -5.85 -2.52 13.68
N ILE A 197 -4.99 -1.92 12.86
CA ILE A 197 -4.85 -2.24 11.44
C ILE A 197 -3.88 -3.40 11.20
N VAL A 198 -3.11 -3.81 12.20
CA VAL A 198 -2.14 -4.91 12.12
C VAL A 198 -2.45 -5.99 13.17
N ASP A 199 -2.62 -7.23 12.71
CA ASP A 199 -2.87 -8.39 13.57
C ASP A 199 -1.59 -8.94 14.22
N ARG A 200 -1.72 -10.00 15.02
CA ARG A 200 -0.59 -10.66 15.72
C ARG A 200 0.48 -11.25 14.79
N PHE A 201 0.15 -11.46 13.51
CA PHE A 201 1.04 -12.00 12.48
C PHE A 201 1.66 -10.89 11.61
N GLY A 202 1.32 -9.62 11.84
CA GLY A 202 1.76 -8.50 11.02
C GLY A 202 0.91 -8.27 9.77
N GLN A 203 -0.26 -8.90 9.66
CA GLN A 203 -1.15 -8.81 8.51
C GLN A 203 -2.21 -7.72 8.71
N TYR A 204 -2.75 -7.21 7.60
CA TYR A 204 -3.84 -6.24 7.64
C TYR A 204 -5.13 -6.86 8.20
N THR A 205 -5.74 -6.21 9.19
CA THR A 205 -6.88 -6.76 9.93
C THR A 205 -8.21 -6.66 9.18
N ARG A 206 -8.35 -5.68 8.28
CA ARG A 206 -9.66 -5.32 7.67
C ARG A 206 -9.89 -5.86 6.26
N ALA A 207 -9.07 -6.82 5.82
CA ALA A 207 -9.30 -7.53 4.56
C ALA A 207 -8.89 -8.99 4.68
N ASP A 208 -9.54 -9.87 3.93
CA ASP A 208 -9.19 -11.28 3.84
C ASP A 208 -8.75 -11.63 2.41
N TRP A 209 -7.79 -12.55 2.31
CA TRP A 209 -7.26 -13.02 1.03
C TRP A 209 -6.85 -14.49 1.15
N PRO A 210 -6.78 -15.23 0.02
CA PRO A 210 -6.28 -16.60 0.01
C PRO A 210 -4.89 -16.70 0.66
N GLY A 211 -4.75 -17.55 1.67
CA GLY A 211 -3.48 -17.77 2.38
C GLY A 211 -3.25 -16.87 3.61
N LYS A 212 -4.14 -15.92 3.93
CA LYS A 212 -4.07 -15.14 5.18
C LYS A 212 -4.10 -16.08 6.39
N LEU A 213 -3.18 -15.86 7.34
CA LEU A 213 -3.10 -16.64 8.58
C LEU A 213 -4.23 -16.23 9.53
N ASN A 214 -4.97 -17.21 10.05
CA ASN A 214 -6.00 -16.98 11.07
C ASN A 214 -5.55 -17.51 12.45
N ARG A 215 -4.66 -18.50 12.47
CA ARG A 215 -4.12 -19.13 13.67
C ARG A 215 -2.71 -19.66 13.42
N GLU A 216 -1.94 -19.87 14.49
CA GLU A 216 -0.55 -20.34 14.37
C GLU A 216 -0.41 -21.71 13.69
N ALA A 217 -1.41 -22.57 13.81
CA ALA A 217 -1.42 -23.86 13.13
C ALA A 217 -1.40 -23.73 11.59
N ASP A 218 -1.88 -22.61 11.04
CA ASP A 218 -1.85 -22.38 9.58
C ASP A 218 -0.40 -22.26 9.07
N LEU A 219 0.52 -21.69 9.87
CA LEU A 219 1.95 -21.64 9.51
C LEU A 219 2.57 -23.04 9.35
N LYS A 220 2.12 -24.00 10.17
CA LYS A 220 2.59 -25.39 10.13
C LYS A 220 2.01 -26.14 8.94
N SER A 221 0.72 -25.97 8.67
CA SER A 221 0.07 -26.53 7.48
C SER A 221 0.71 -26.00 6.20
N GLN A 222 0.84 -24.67 6.07
CA GLN A 222 1.48 -24.03 4.91
C GLN A 222 2.95 -24.46 4.75
N LEU A 223 3.69 -24.69 5.84
CA LEU A 223 5.04 -25.24 5.77
C LEU A 223 5.05 -26.65 5.16
N ALA A 224 4.17 -27.53 5.62
CA ALA A 224 4.12 -28.91 5.15
C ALA A 224 3.71 -28.98 3.66
N GLU A 225 2.73 -28.18 3.27
CA GLU A 225 2.30 -28.03 1.87
C GLU A 225 3.45 -27.54 0.98
N GLU A 226 4.10 -26.44 1.38
CA GLU A 226 5.23 -25.87 0.65
C GLU A 226 6.41 -26.85 0.55
N GLN A 227 6.72 -27.59 1.62
CA GLN A 227 7.78 -28.61 1.58
C GLN A 227 7.47 -29.75 0.61
N ALA A 228 6.21 -30.19 0.56
CA ALA A 228 5.77 -31.20 -0.38
C ALA A 228 5.86 -30.69 -1.83
N GLU A 229 5.45 -29.43 -2.06
CA GLU A 229 5.56 -28.78 -3.36
C GLU A 229 7.02 -28.68 -3.81
N LEU A 230 7.90 -28.09 -2.99
CA LEU A 230 9.33 -27.94 -3.32
C LEU A 230 10.02 -29.28 -3.58
N LYS A 231 9.62 -30.35 -2.86
CA LYS A 231 10.17 -31.70 -3.07
C LYS A 231 9.68 -32.34 -4.39
N ALA A 232 8.47 -32.01 -4.82
CA ALA A 232 7.89 -32.55 -6.06
C ALA A 232 8.46 -31.89 -7.32
N GLN A 233 9.09 -30.71 -7.19
CA GLN A 233 9.62 -29.96 -8.32
C GLN A 233 10.95 -30.56 -8.80
N PRO A 234 11.10 -30.85 -10.10
CA PRO A 234 12.35 -31.39 -10.64
C PRO A 234 13.48 -30.35 -10.53
N ALA A 235 14.71 -30.83 -10.33
CA ALA A 235 15.88 -29.98 -10.52
C ALA A 235 15.88 -29.42 -11.95
N MET A 236 16.27 -28.16 -12.13
CA MET A 236 16.39 -27.53 -13.44
C MET A 236 17.64 -28.06 -14.16
N PRO A 237 17.50 -29.02 -15.10
CA PRO A 237 18.65 -29.76 -15.64
C PRO A 237 19.42 -28.94 -16.68
N ASP A 238 18.87 -27.80 -17.12
CA ASP A 238 19.45 -26.87 -18.07
C ASP A 238 20.49 -25.94 -17.43
N ARG A 239 20.83 -26.16 -16.15
CA ARG A 239 21.72 -25.31 -15.34
C ARG A 239 23.03 -25.99 -15.00
N ASP A 240 24.13 -25.26 -15.14
CA ASP A 240 25.42 -25.66 -14.56
C ASP A 240 25.44 -25.41 -13.04
N GLU A 241 26.54 -25.77 -12.38
CA GLU A 241 26.70 -25.60 -10.92
C GLU A 241 26.60 -24.13 -10.44
N TYR A 242 26.66 -23.16 -11.34
CA TYR A 242 26.53 -21.73 -11.10
C TYR A 242 25.23 -21.14 -11.69
N GLY A 243 24.28 -21.96 -12.16
CA GLY A 243 23.02 -21.50 -12.72
C GLY A 243 23.10 -20.93 -14.15
N GLY A 244 24.24 -21.13 -14.84
CA GLY A 244 24.43 -20.82 -16.26
C GLY A 244 23.76 -21.85 -17.16
N TRP A 245 23.56 -21.51 -18.43
CA TRP A 245 22.90 -22.37 -19.40
C TRP A 245 23.81 -23.55 -19.80
N ALA A 246 23.58 -24.73 -19.22
CA ALA A 246 24.45 -25.90 -19.34
C ALA A 246 24.56 -26.44 -20.78
N ALA A 247 23.46 -26.40 -21.54
CA ALA A 247 23.43 -26.79 -22.94
C ALA A 247 23.88 -25.66 -23.90
N GLY A 248 24.23 -24.50 -23.34
CA GLY A 248 24.64 -23.32 -24.09
C GLY A 248 26.07 -23.41 -24.62
N PRO A 249 26.50 -22.39 -25.39
CA PRO A 249 27.87 -22.29 -25.85
C PRO A 249 28.85 -22.28 -24.67
N ARG A 250 29.92 -23.07 -24.79
CA ARG A 250 31.05 -23.06 -23.86
C ARG A 250 32.06 -22.00 -24.28
N LEU A 251 32.42 -21.16 -23.33
CA LEU A 251 33.37 -20.04 -23.44
C LEU A 251 34.57 -20.30 -22.53
N GLU A 252 35.46 -19.32 -22.43
CA GLU A 252 36.63 -19.39 -21.55
C GLU A 252 36.19 -19.56 -20.09
N ALA A 253 36.68 -20.62 -19.43
CA ALA A 253 36.44 -20.88 -18.02
C ALA A 253 37.65 -20.39 -17.20
N ASN A 254 37.58 -19.14 -16.72
CA ASN A 254 38.67 -18.51 -15.96
C ASN A 254 38.46 -18.56 -14.43
N GLY A 255 37.43 -19.28 -13.96
CA GLY A 255 37.12 -19.41 -12.54
C GLY A 255 36.35 -18.23 -11.93
N TYR A 256 35.98 -17.22 -12.72
CA TYR A 256 35.21 -16.06 -12.26
C TYR A 256 34.04 -15.73 -13.20
N PHE A 257 33.01 -15.10 -12.65
CA PHE A 257 32.00 -14.46 -13.48
C PHE A 257 32.64 -13.32 -14.29
N HIS A 258 32.39 -13.30 -15.59
CA HIS A 258 32.87 -12.24 -16.48
C HIS A 258 31.84 -11.93 -17.57
N THR A 259 32.10 -10.93 -18.41
CA THR A 259 31.16 -10.51 -19.46
C THR A 259 31.70 -10.85 -20.85
N VAL A 260 30.78 -11.13 -21.77
CA VAL A 260 31.08 -11.26 -23.20
C VAL A 260 29.97 -10.61 -24.02
N LYS A 261 30.33 -10.04 -25.18
CA LYS A 261 29.35 -9.66 -26.20
C LYS A 261 29.33 -10.73 -27.28
N ARG A 262 28.19 -11.38 -27.47
CA ARG A 262 27.99 -12.45 -28.46
C ARG A 262 26.70 -12.21 -29.23
N ASP A 263 26.79 -12.30 -30.57
CA ASP A 263 25.65 -12.11 -31.47
C ASP A 263 24.87 -10.80 -31.19
N GLY A 264 25.62 -9.73 -30.91
CA GLY A 264 25.07 -8.40 -30.60
C GLY A 264 24.56 -8.22 -29.16
N LYS A 265 24.51 -9.27 -28.33
CA LYS A 265 23.95 -9.24 -26.97
C LYS A 265 25.04 -9.39 -25.91
N TRP A 266 24.88 -8.67 -24.79
CA TRP A 266 25.74 -8.83 -23.62
C TRP A 266 25.26 -9.98 -22.76
N TRP A 267 26.21 -10.80 -22.33
CA TRP A 267 26.00 -11.92 -21.43
C TRP A 267 27.00 -11.84 -20.28
N LEU A 268 26.60 -12.35 -19.11
CA LEU A 268 27.56 -12.84 -18.14
C LEU A 268 27.98 -14.26 -18.55
N VAL A 269 29.10 -14.72 -18.02
CA VAL A 269 29.63 -16.07 -18.21
C VAL A 269 29.96 -16.63 -16.84
N THR A 270 29.57 -17.87 -16.57
CA THR A 270 29.85 -18.55 -15.30
C THR A 270 31.35 -18.88 -15.17
N PRO A 271 31.85 -19.12 -13.95
CA PRO A 271 33.22 -19.60 -13.73
C PRO A 271 33.62 -20.83 -14.56
N SER A 272 32.65 -21.71 -14.88
CA SER A 272 32.84 -22.92 -15.71
C SER A 272 32.68 -22.68 -17.22
N GLY A 273 32.38 -21.45 -17.64
CA GLY A 273 32.37 -21.03 -19.04
C GLY A 273 31.02 -21.07 -19.74
N HIS A 274 29.88 -21.13 -19.04
CA HIS A 274 28.55 -21.12 -19.67
C HIS A 274 27.93 -19.72 -19.68
N LEU A 275 27.08 -19.42 -20.65
CA LEU A 275 26.32 -18.18 -20.67
C LEU A 275 25.42 -18.08 -19.43
N PHE A 276 25.38 -16.90 -18.82
CA PHE A 276 24.66 -16.61 -17.59
C PHE A 276 23.80 -15.37 -17.75
N PHE A 277 22.56 -15.46 -17.24
CA PHE A 277 21.68 -14.32 -17.04
C PHE A 277 21.33 -14.28 -15.56
N SER A 278 21.70 -13.20 -14.88
CA SER A 278 21.50 -13.04 -13.44
C SER A 278 20.02 -12.74 -13.16
N LEU A 279 19.28 -13.73 -12.66
CA LEU A 279 17.91 -13.59 -12.21
C LEU A 279 17.86 -13.85 -10.70
N GLY A 280 17.64 -12.79 -9.92
CA GLY A 280 17.66 -12.86 -8.46
C GLY A 280 16.68 -11.90 -7.80
N LEU A 281 16.37 -12.19 -6.54
CA LEU A 281 15.59 -11.31 -5.66
C LEU A 281 16.53 -10.49 -4.79
N ASP A 282 16.29 -9.18 -4.69
CA ASP A 282 16.99 -8.30 -3.75
C ASP A 282 16.42 -8.48 -2.33
N SER A 283 17.21 -8.07 -1.34
CA SER A 283 16.81 -8.02 0.08
C SER A 283 16.30 -9.35 0.63
N VAL A 284 16.89 -10.47 0.20
CA VAL A 284 16.62 -11.79 0.77
C VAL A 284 17.25 -11.86 2.16
N ASN A 285 16.50 -11.41 3.16
CA ASN A 285 17.00 -11.20 4.51
C ASN A 285 15.92 -11.54 5.54
N ALA A 286 16.30 -12.23 6.61
CA ALA A 286 15.39 -12.52 7.73
C ALA A 286 15.37 -11.45 8.82
N THR A 287 16.42 -10.65 8.91
CA THR A 287 16.69 -9.74 10.03
C THR A 287 16.34 -8.28 9.74
N GLU A 288 15.93 -7.99 8.50
CA GLU A 288 15.36 -6.71 8.09
C GLU A 288 13.82 -6.79 8.07
N GLY A 289 13.12 -5.66 8.19
CA GLY A 289 11.64 -5.64 8.12
C GLY A 289 10.91 -5.40 9.45
N GLY A 290 11.60 -4.91 10.48
CA GLY A 290 10.91 -4.36 11.66
C GLY A 290 10.00 -3.19 11.28
N THR A 291 8.95 -2.95 12.06
CA THR A 291 8.13 -1.73 11.99
C THR A 291 8.20 -0.99 13.32
N VAL A 292 8.29 0.33 13.30
CA VAL A 292 8.33 1.13 14.54
C VAL A 292 7.02 0.94 15.30
N VAL A 293 7.07 0.50 16.56
CA VAL A 293 5.83 0.30 17.35
C VAL A 293 5.65 1.38 18.40
N GLU A 294 6.74 1.99 18.84
CA GLU A 294 6.74 2.99 19.91
C GLU A 294 6.02 4.29 19.48
N GLY A 295 5.00 4.65 20.24
CA GLY A 295 4.09 5.77 19.94
C GLY A 295 3.10 5.47 18.82
N ARG A 296 2.98 4.19 18.40
CA ARG A 296 2.03 3.69 17.41
C ARG A 296 1.32 2.43 17.89
N GLU A 297 1.37 2.12 19.19
CA GLU A 297 0.86 0.88 19.78
C GLU A 297 -0.61 0.63 19.44
N GLN A 298 -1.42 1.69 19.34
CA GLN A 298 -2.84 1.62 18.96
C GLN A 298 -3.09 1.00 17.58
N MET A 299 -2.08 0.97 16.69
CA MET A 299 -2.21 0.37 15.36
C MET A 299 -2.20 -1.15 15.37
N PHE A 300 -1.71 -1.76 16.46
CA PHE A 300 -1.47 -3.18 16.55
C PHE A 300 -2.49 -3.81 17.48
N GLU A 301 -3.17 -4.87 17.03
CA GLU A 301 -4.05 -5.67 17.90
C GLU A 301 -3.26 -6.38 18.99
N TRP A 302 -1.99 -6.65 18.71
CA TRP A 302 -1.10 -7.39 19.58
C TRP A 302 0.35 -6.95 19.41
N LEU A 303 1.03 -6.83 20.55
CA LEU A 303 2.48 -6.73 20.68
C LEU A 303 2.91 -7.60 21.87
N PRO A 304 4.08 -8.24 21.84
CA PRO A 304 4.53 -9.08 22.94
C PRO A 304 4.76 -8.25 24.20
N GLY A 305 4.17 -8.71 25.31
CA GLY A 305 4.32 -8.14 26.63
C GLY A 305 5.59 -8.63 27.34
N GLU A 306 5.77 -8.20 28.59
CA GLU A 306 6.86 -8.67 29.44
C GLU A 306 6.76 -10.19 29.66
N GLY A 307 7.88 -10.90 29.51
CA GLY A 307 7.96 -12.36 29.65
C GLY A 307 7.49 -13.17 28.43
N ASP A 308 6.92 -12.53 27.41
CA ASP A 308 6.61 -13.20 26.13
C ASP A 308 7.91 -13.57 25.40
N PRO A 309 8.16 -14.84 25.05
CA PRO A 309 9.35 -15.24 24.30
C PRO A 309 9.55 -14.45 22.99
N LEU A 310 8.45 -14.06 22.32
CA LEU A 310 8.51 -13.30 21.09
C LEU A 310 8.96 -11.85 21.29
N ALA A 311 9.05 -11.36 22.53
CA ALA A 311 9.66 -10.06 22.82
C ALA A 311 11.14 -10.00 22.39
N ALA A 312 11.80 -11.15 22.18
CA ALA A 312 13.14 -11.22 21.59
C ALA A 312 13.23 -10.63 20.16
N HIS A 313 12.09 -10.44 19.48
CA HIS A 313 12.01 -9.85 18.14
C HIS A 313 11.80 -8.33 18.14
N TYR A 314 11.83 -7.68 19.31
CA TYR A 314 11.99 -6.23 19.38
C TYR A 314 13.40 -5.84 18.93
N GLN A 315 13.47 -4.77 18.13
CA GLN A 315 14.71 -4.18 17.66
C GLN A 315 14.96 -2.87 18.40
N ALA A 316 16.19 -2.72 18.90
CA ALA A 316 16.59 -1.51 19.61
C ALA A 316 16.51 -0.28 18.70
N PRO A 317 16.32 0.91 19.29
CA PRO A 317 16.43 2.17 18.55
C PRO A 317 17.82 2.34 17.94
N GLY A 318 18.01 2.04 16.65
CA GLY A 318 19.30 2.27 15.97
C GLY A 318 19.50 1.48 14.67
N GLY A 319 19.87 2.18 13.60
CA GLY A 319 20.02 1.64 12.25
C GLY A 319 19.16 2.42 11.25
N ARG A 320 19.52 2.43 9.94
CA ARG A 320 18.84 3.22 8.88
C ARG A 320 17.35 3.27 9.17
N GLY A 321 16.87 4.42 9.64
CA GLY A 321 15.52 4.55 10.17
C GLY A 321 14.56 3.93 9.18
N LEU A 322 13.67 3.07 9.65
CA LEU A 322 12.56 2.59 8.85
C LEU A 322 11.88 3.85 8.31
N VAL A 323 12.09 4.10 7.02
CA VAL A 323 11.78 5.37 6.37
C VAL A 323 10.27 5.41 6.12
N GLY A 324 9.53 5.56 7.21
CA GLY A 324 8.35 6.40 7.22
C GLY A 324 8.86 7.84 7.32
N ALA A 325 9.14 8.43 6.16
CA ALA A 325 8.90 9.85 5.95
C ALA A 325 9.73 10.88 6.73
N GLY A 326 10.96 11.20 6.29
CA GLY A 326 11.58 12.50 6.59
C GLY A 326 11.58 12.92 8.06
N SER A 327 11.44 11.97 8.98
CA SER A 327 11.16 12.29 10.36
C SER A 327 12.51 12.50 11.01
N MET A 328 12.76 13.73 11.44
CA MET A 328 13.86 14.06 12.36
C MET A 328 13.62 13.44 13.75
N GLN A 329 12.83 12.37 13.83
CA GLN A 329 12.42 11.75 15.06
C GLN A 329 13.57 10.91 15.60
N PRO A 330 13.77 10.89 16.93
CA PRO A 330 14.77 10.03 17.54
C PRO A 330 14.49 8.58 17.16
N PRO A 331 15.53 7.72 17.13
CA PRO A 331 15.33 6.30 16.90
C PRO A 331 14.33 5.77 17.93
N ARG A 332 13.43 4.89 17.49
CA ARG A 332 12.35 4.31 18.30
C ARG A 332 12.38 2.79 18.24
N ARG A 333 11.80 2.13 19.24
CA ARG A 333 11.69 0.67 19.29
C ARG A 333 10.82 0.17 18.13
N ALA A 334 11.32 -0.84 17.43
CA ALA A 334 10.63 -1.52 16.34
C ALA A 334 10.38 -2.99 16.69
N PHE A 335 9.42 -3.63 16.02
CA PHE A 335 9.13 -5.05 16.16
C PHE A 335 9.09 -5.73 14.79
N SER A 336 9.71 -6.90 14.66
CA SER A 336 9.68 -7.69 13.43
C SER A 336 8.67 -8.84 13.54
N PHE A 337 7.48 -8.62 12.97
CA PHE A 337 6.47 -9.67 12.83
C PHE A 337 6.98 -10.83 11.95
N TYR A 338 7.84 -10.54 10.97
CA TYR A 338 8.42 -11.57 10.11
C TYR A 338 9.29 -12.55 10.91
N THR A 339 10.23 -12.08 11.74
CA THR A 339 11.07 -12.99 12.55
C THR A 339 10.28 -13.70 13.63
N ALA A 340 9.29 -13.04 14.24
CA ALA A 340 8.36 -13.70 15.15
C ALA A 340 7.59 -14.84 14.46
N ASN A 341 7.18 -14.64 13.20
CA ASN A 341 6.53 -15.68 12.40
C ASN A 341 7.50 -16.80 12.00
N LEU A 342 8.79 -16.50 11.76
CA LEU A 342 9.80 -17.55 11.56
C LEU A 342 9.97 -18.42 12.80
N GLU A 343 9.98 -17.83 14.00
CA GLU A 343 10.01 -18.60 15.25
C GLU A 343 8.74 -19.44 15.44
N ARG A 344 7.56 -18.87 15.18
CA ARG A 344 6.30 -19.65 15.17
C ARG A 344 6.36 -20.81 14.17
N LYS A 345 6.85 -20.55 12.95
CA LYS A 345 6.90 -21.52 11.84
C LYS A 345 7.93 -22.62 12.05
N TYR A 346 9.11 -22.31 12.57
CA TYR A 346 10.26 -23.24 12.62
C TYR A 346 10.78 -23.56 14.03
N GLY A 347 10.34 -22.85 15.07
CA GLY A 347 10.88 -22.94 16.43
C GLY A 347 12.00 -21.92 16.71
N LYS A 348 12.59 -21.97 17.91
CA LYS A 348 13.60 -20.98 18.37
C LYS A 348 14.82 -20.88 17.45
N ASP A 349 15.28 -22.01 16.92
CA ASP A 349 16.44 -22.09 16.02
C ASP A 349 16.04 -21.96 14.54
N TRP A 350 15.10 -21.05 14.24
CA TRP A 350 14.46 -20.92 12.94
C TRP A 350 15.41 -20.57 11.79
N TYR A 351 16.57 -19.97 12.07
CA TYR A 351 17.41 -19.35 11.04
C TYR A 351 17.93 -20.35 10.02
N ALA A 352 18.42 -21.52 10.45
CA ALA A 352 18.91 -22.55 9.54
C ALA A 352 17.78 -23.10 8.65
N SER A 353 16.59 -23.30 9.22
CA SER A 353 15.39 -23.72 8.48
C SER A 353 14.96 -22.67 7.45
N TRP A 354 15.00 -21.39 7.83
CA TRP A 354 14.74 -20.27 6.91
C TRP A 354 15.74 -20.24 5.75
N GLN A 355 17.05 -20.42 6.01
CA GLN A 355 18.07 -20.46 4.96
C GLN A 355 17.84 -21.61 3.99
N ALA A 356 17.62 -22.82 4.51
CA ALA A 356 17.38 -24.02 3.70
C ALA A 356 16.14 -23.86 2.79
N MET A 357 15.03 -23.41 3.37
CA MET A 357 13.79 -23.17 2.61
C MET A 357 13.97 -22.05 1.58
N THR A 358 14.69 -20.98 1.92
CA THR A 358 14.93 -19.85 1.02
C THR A 358 15.76 -20.26 -0.20
N VAL A 359 16.85 -21.02 0.00
CA VAL A 359 17.65 -21.55 -1.12
C VAL A 359 16.84 -22.52 -1.97
N ALA A 360 16.05 -23.39 -1.35
CA ALA A 360 15.17 -24.31 -2.07
C ALA A 360 14.12 -23.57 -2.92
N ARG A 361 13.50 -22.51 -2.39
CA ARG A 361 12.56 -21.63 -3.12
C ARG A 361 13.23 -20.97 -4.31
N LEU A 362 14.35 -20.28 -4.10
CA LEU A 362 15.06 -19.58 -5.18
C LEU A 362 15.35 -20.54 -6.34
N SER A 363 15.94 -21.70 -6.03
CA SER A 363 16.23 -22.72 -7.04
C SER A 363 14.95 -23.21 -7.72
N THR A 364 13.92 -23.57 -6.97
CA THR A 364 12.69 -24.16 -7.52
C THR A 364 11.91 -23.17 -8.40
N TRP A 365 11.95 -21.89 -8.05
CA TRP A 365 11.27 -20.82 -8.78
C TRP A 365 12.04 -20.31 -10.00
N GLY A 366 13.24 -20.86 -10.28
CA GLY A 366 14.04 -20.46 -11.43
C GLY A 366 15.04 -19.34 -11.18
N PHE A 367 15.14 -18.83 -9.94
CA PHE A 367 16.18 -17.87 -9.58
C PHE A 367 17.53 -18.58 -9.48
N ASN A 368 18.55 -17.95 -10.05
CA ASN A 368 19.92 -18.44 -10.05
C ASN A 368 20.89 -17.50 -9.33
N THR A 369 20.38 -16.44 -8.71
CA THR A 369 21.18 -15.43 -8.03
C THR A 369 20.49 -14.98 -6.74
N VAL A 370 21.23 -14.90 -5.63
CA VAL A 370 20.84 -14.11 -4.46
C VAL A 370 21.14 -12.65 -4.77
N GLY A 371 20.11 -11.82 -4.89
CA GLY A 371 20.23 -10.43 -5.32
C GLY A 371 20.86 -9.52 -4.28
N ASN A 372 20.91 -8.24 -4.62
CA ASN A 372 21.57 -7.20 -3.85
C ASN A 372 20.92 -7.02 -2.46
N TRP A 373 21.66 -6.48 -1.48
CA TRP A 373 21.17 -6.24 -0.10
C TRP A 373 20.63 -7.47 0.65
N SER A 374 20.99 -8.67 0.20
CA SER A 374 20.60 -9.91 0.86
C SER A 374 21.49 -10.26 2.05
N ASP A 375 21.02 -11.18 2.88
CA ASP A 375 21.77 -11.67 4.03
C ASP A 375 23.04 -12.42 3.59
N ARG A 376 24.20 -11.91 3.98
CA ARG A 376 25.51 -12.47 3.59
C ARG A 376 25.70 -13.91 4.03
N ARG A 377 25.01 -14.36 5.08
CA ARG A 377 25.07 -15.76 5.53
C ARG A 377 24.50 -16.74 4.51
N LEU A 378 23.68 -16.29 3.56
CA LEU A 378 23.27 -17.11 2.42
C LEU A 378 24.44 -17.38 1.45
N TYR A 379 25.42 -16.46 1.38
CA TYR A 379 26.57 -16.57 0.48
C TYR A 379 27.50 -17.70 0.96
N ASP A 380 27.63 -17.84 2.29
CA ASP A 380 28.46 -18.85 2.94
C ASP A 380 27.98 -20.29 2.69
N LEU A 381 26.71 -20.47 2.27
CA LEU A 381 26.17 -21.78 1.89
C LEU A 381 26.79 -22.32 0.60
N LYS A 382 27.32 -21.43 -0.27
CA LYS A 382 27.92 -21.79 -1.57
C LYS A 382 27.01 -22.65 -2.44
N LYS A 383 25.69 -22.40 -2.38
CA LYS A 383 24.67 -23.13 -3.15
C LYS A 383 24.13 -22.35 -4.35
N VAL A 384 24.16 -21.03 -4.29
CA VAL A 384 23.62 -20.13 -5.32
C VAL A 384 24.60 -18.96 -5.49
N PRO A 385 24.89 -18.52 -6.72
CA PRO A 385 25.58 -17.25 -6.98
C PRO A 385 24.93 -16.07 -6.24
N TYR A 386 25.70 -15.00 -6.00
CA TYR A 386 25.19 -13.84 -5.26
C TYR A 386 25.78 -12.53 -5.75
N VAL A 387 25.07 -11.44 -5.48
CA VAL A 387 25.56 -10.06 -5.69
C VAL A 387 26.11 -9.51 -4.37
N GLY A 388 27.37 -9.11 -4.40
CA GLY A 388 28.02 -8.43 -3.27
C GLY A 388 27.70 -6.94 -3.24
N THR A 389 27.19 -6.42 -2.12
CA THR A 389 27.00 -4.99 -1.92
C THR A 389 28.15 -4.36 -1.16
N LEU A 390 28.72 -3.29 -1.72
CA LEU A 390 29.67 -2.41 -1.05
C LEU A 390 29.01 -1.05 -0.78
N SER A 391 29.04 -0.61 0.48
CA SER A 391 28.61 0.73 0.87
C SER A 391 29.81 1.50 1.38
N VAL A 392 30.16 2.62 0.73
CA VAL A 392 31.26 3.46 1.21
C VAL A 392 30.69 4.59 2.07
N ARG A 393 31.05 4.58 3.36
CA ARG A 393 30.60 5.57 4.36
C ARG A 393 31.81 6.33 4.91
N GLY A 394 31.59 7.55 5.39
CA GLY A 394 32.62 8.38 6.03
C GLY A 394 32.35 9.88 5.87
N CYS A 395 33.10 10.70 6.61
CA CYS A 395 33.10 12.14 6.44
C CYS A 395 33.76 12.50 5.11
N ARG A 396 32.96 12.86 4.11
CA ARG A 396 33.44 13.28 2.79
C ARG A 396 33.08 14.74 2.57
N ALA A 397 33.93 15.48 1.88
CA ALA A 397 33.58 16.80 1.39
C ALA A 397 32.33 16.67 0.52
N LYS A 398 31.27 17.42 0.85
CA LYS A 398 30.05 17.48 0.04
C LYS A 398 30.25 18.59 -1.00
N MET A 399 30.17 18.25 -2.29
CA MET A 399 30.14 19.29 -3.32
C MET A 399 28.84 20.08 -3.16
N ARG A 400 28.94 21.41 -3.10
CA ARG A 400 27.75 22.26 -3.26
C ARG A 400 27.37 22.19 -4.73
N ASN A 401 26.19 21.66 -5.05
CA ASN A 401 25.62 21.87 -6.37
C ASN A 401 25.38 23.37 -6.52
N SER A 402 26.06 23.98 -7.50
CA SER A 402 25.88 25.36 -7.96
C SER A 402 24.53 25.55 -8.62
#